data_AF-A0AAE3IC38-F1
#
_entry.id   AF-A0AAE3IC38-F1
#
_cell.length_a   1.000
_cell.length_b   1.000
_cell.length_c   1.000
_cell.angle_alpha   90.00
_cell.angle_beta   90.00
_cell.angle_gamma   90.00
#
_symmetry.space_group_name_H-M   'P 1'
#
loop_
_entity.id
_entity.type
_entity.pdbx_description
1 polymer ?
#
loop_
_entity_poly.entity_id
_entity_poly.type
_entity_poly.pdbx_seq_one_letter_code
_entity_poly.pdbx_strand_id
1 'polypeptide(L)' 'MSELPVKKSRDEHRGGASEYDLELGRRMGEDARRVAAGEMTQSEFYAKYHEDVLEEFGEDERDPGLEGEGIDG' A
#
# COMPACT_ATOMS: atom_id res chain seq x y z
N MET A 1 36.07 -14.62 -21.50
CA MET A 1 35.51 -13.58 -20.61
C MET A 1 34.08 -13.36 -21.04
N SER A 2 33.14 -14.14 -20.50
CA SER A 2 31.73 -14.03 -20.86
C SER A 2 31.12 -12.85 -20.11
N GLU A 3 30.70 -11.83 -20.85
CA GLU A 3 29.90 -10.73 -20.34
C GLU A 3 28.55 -11.29 -19.87
N LEU A 4 28.35 -11.27 -18.56
CA LEU A 4 27.05 -11.51 -17.95
C LEU A 4 26.08 -10.39 -18.38
N PRO A 5 24.81 -10.70 -18.70
CA PRO A 5 23.84 -9.66 -18.98
C PRO A 5 23.74 -8.71 -17.77
N VAL A 6 23.83 -7.41 -18.06
CA VAL A 6 23.62 -6.32 -17.11
C VAL A 6 22.40 -6.67 -16.26
N LYS A 7 22.65 -6.83 -14.96
CA LYS A 7 21.59 -6.89 -13.96
C LYS A 7 20.81 -5.59 -14.15
N LYS A 8 19.56 -5.67 -14.61
CA LYS A 8 18.69 -4.51 -14.80
C LYS A 8 18.85 -3.63 -13.57
N SER A 9 19.44 -2.45 -13.80
CA SER A 9 19.86 -1.56 -12.74
C SER A 9 18.68 -1.26 -11.83
N ARG A 10 19.01 -1.32 -10.55
CA ARG A 10 18.27 -0.92 -9.35
C ARG A 10 17.84 0.56 -9.37
N ASP A 11 17.15 1.04 -10.42
CA ASP A 11 16.85 2.48 -10.56
C ASP A 11 15.53 2.84 -11.29
N GLU A 12 14.51 1.98 -11.31
CA GLU A 12 13.16 2.35 -11.80
C GLU A 12 12.05 1.99 -10.80
N HIS A 13 12.29 2.27 -9.52
CA HIS A 13 11.22 2.38 -8.52
C HIS A 13 11.27 3.72 -7.78
N ARG A 14 11.78 4.76 -8.46
CA ARG A 14 11.42 6.13 -8.11
C ARG A 14 10.06 6.44 -8.73
N GLY A 15 9.03 5.72 -8.29
CA GLY A 15 7.64 6.15 -8.46
C GLY A 15 7.55 7.50 -7.77
N GLY A 16 7.53 8.56 -8.56
CA GLY A 16 7.53 9.91 -8.03
C GLY A 16 6.27 10.08 -7.20
N ALA A 17 6.40 10.60 -5.98
CA ALA A 17 5.27 11.02 -5.15
C ALA A 17 4.35 11.91 -5.99
N SER A 18 3.37 11.29 -6.63
CA SER A 18 2.39 11.94 -7.46
C SER A 18 1.36 12.56 -6.51
N GLU A 19 0.60 13.56 -6.96
CA GLU A 19 -0.51 14.08 -6.14
C GLU A 19 -1.53 12.98 -5.82
N TYR A 20 -1.59 11.92 -6.64
CA TYR A 20 -2.43 10.76 -6.43
C TYR A 20 -1.93 9.88 -5.27
N ASP A 21 -0.61 9.67 -5.15
CA ASP A 21 0.00 8.97 -4.00
C ASP A 21 -0.34 9.66 -2.67
N LEU A 22 -0.30 11.00 -2.65
CA LEU A 22 -0.56 11.81 -1.45
C LEU A 22 -2.04 11.78 -1.05
N GLU A 23 -2.96 11.90 -2.02
CA GLU A 23 -4.40 11.86 -1.75
C GLU A 23 -4.88 10.44 -1.39
N LEU A 24 -4.34 9.40 -2.04
CA LEU A 24 -4.60 8.01 -1.66
C LEU A 24 -4.10 7.73 -0.24
N GLY A 25 -2.86 8.10 0.09
CA GLY A 25 -2.32 7.96 1.44
C GLY A 25 -3.13 8.70 2.51
N ARG A 26 -3.62 9.92 2.22
CA ARG A 26 -4.48 10.68 3.12
C ARG A 26 -5.81 9.96 3.40
N ARG A 27 -6.50 9.52 2.35
CA ARG A 27 -7.79 8.80 2.45
C ARG A 27 -7.62 7.48 3.22
N MET A 28 -6.56 6.73 2.92
CA MET A 28 -6.22 5.49 3.63
C MET A 28 -5.94 5.74 5.11
N GLY A 29 -5.19 6.79 5.46
CA GLY A 29 -4.93 7.12 6.87
C GLY A 29 -6.18 7.50 7.66
N GLU A 30 -7.15 8.18 7.04
CA GLU A 30 -8.44 8.50 7.66
C GLU A 30 -9.27 7.24 7.93
N ASP A 31 -9.37 6.35 6.94
CA ASP A 31 -10.16 5.12 7.10
C ASP A 31 -9.44 4.08 7.96
N ALA A 32 -8.11 4.04 8.00
CA ALA A 32 -7.36 3.20 8.93
C ALA A 32 -7.71 3.52 10.39
N ARG A 33 -7.93 4.80 10.71
CA ARG A 33 -8.44 5.20 12.04
C ARG A 33 -9.86 4.71 12.29
N ARG A 34 -10.72 4.68 11.27
CA ARG A 34 -12.07 4.11 11.39
C ARG A 34 -12.05 2.60 11.59
N VAL A 35 -11.14 1.89 10.92
CA VAL A 35 -10.90 0.47 11.16
C VAL A 35 -10.46 0.22 12.60
N ALA A 36 -9.49 0.99 13.08
CA ALA A 36 -9.04 0.91 14.48
C ALA A 36 -10.16 1.26 15.49
N ALA A 37 -11.08 2.16 15.13
CA ALA A 37 -12.24 2.51 15.95
C ALA A 37 -13.39 1.48 15.88
N GLY A 38 -13.29 0.47 15.01
CA GLY A 38 -14.37 -0.49 14.75
C GLY A 38 -15.55 0.08 13.95
N GLU A 39 -15.37 1.27 13.35
CA GLU A 39 -16.38 1.94 12.50
C GLU A 39 -16.36 1.44 11.04
N MET A 40 -15.31 0.72 10.65
CA MET A 40 -15.13 0.09 9.35
C MET A 40 -14.46 -1.26 9.55
N THR A 41 -14.88 -2.28 8.82
CA THR A 41 -14.20 -3.58 8.88
C THR A 41 -12.92 -3.57 8.04
N GLN A 42 -11.95 -4.42 8.40
CA GLN A 42 -10.73 -4.55 7.60
C GLN A 42 -11.04 -4.99 6.17
N SER A 43 -11.95 -5.94 5.97
CA SER A 43 -12.37 -6.36 4.63
C SER A 43 -12.93 -5.20 3.78
N GLU A 44 -13.67 -4.27 4.38
CA GLU A 44 -14.18 -3.08 3.68
C GLU A 44 -13.04 -2.13 3.32
N PHE A 45 -12.09 -1.91 4.22
CA PHE A 45 -10.89 -1.10 3.95
C PHE A 45 -10.05 -1.69 2.81
N TYR A 46 -9.84 -3.00 2.81
CA TYR A 46 -9.13 -3.69 1.74
C TYR A 46 -9.84 -3.54 0.41
N ALA A 47 -11.12 -3.93 0.33
CA ALA A 47 -11.87 -3.86 -0.91
C ALA A 47 -11.90 -2.44 -1.49
N LYS A 48 -12.00 -1.42 -0.62
CA LYS A 48 -12.05 -0.02 -1.02
C LYS A 48 -10.77 0.48 -1.70
N TYR A 49 -9.61 -0.01 -1.28
CA TYR A 49 -8.31 0.53 -1.71
C TYR A 49 -7.46 -0.48 -2.47
N HIS A 50 -7.92 -1.71 -2.70
CA HIS A 50 -7.14 -2.75 -3.35
C HIS A 50 -6.75 -2.35 -4.78
N GLU A 51 -7.73 -1.90 -5.57
CA GLU A 51 -7.52 -1.50 -6.96
C GLU A 51 -6.61 -0.26 -7.04
N ASP A 52 -6.88 0.77 -6.23
CA ASP A 52 -6.06 1.99 -6.17
C ASP A 52 -4.60 1.69 -5.79
N VAL A 53 -4.36 0.77 -4.86
CA VAL A 53 -3.00 0.39 -4.44
C VAL A 53 -2.30 -0.45 -5.50
N LEU A 54 -3.01 -1.37 -6.18
CA LEU A 54 -2.46 -2.11 -7.30
C LEU A 54 -2.11 -1.20 -8.48
N GLU A 55 -2.93 -0.19 -8.75
CA GLU A 55 -2.69 0.77 -9.83
C GLU A 55 -1.44 1.62 -9.57
N GLU A 56 -1.26 2.11 -8.35
CA GLU A 56 -0.15 3.01 -8.00
C GLU A 56 1.15 2.29 -7.67
N PHE A 57 1.08 1.20 -6.89
CA PHE A 57 2.25 0.52 -6.35
C PHE A 57 2.58 -0.78 -7.09
N GLY A 58 1.70 -1.25 -7.98
CA GLY A 58 1.88 -2.49 -8.75
C GLY A 58 1.72 -3.78 -7.93
N GLU A 59 1.64 -3.68 -6.61
CA GLU A 59 1.36 -4.76 -5.68
C GLU A 59 0.61 -4.25 -4.44
N ASP A 60 -0.18 -5.14 -3.85
CA ASP A 60 -0.87 -4.89 -2.59
C ASP A 60 -0.45 -5.95 -1.56
N GLU A 61 0.62 -5.65 -0.81
CA GLU A 61 1.15 -6.52 0.25
C GLU A 61 0.42 -6.36 1.59
N ARG A 62 -0.65 -5.56 1.63
CA ARG A 62 -1.38 -5.38 2.87
C ARG A 62 -2.02 -6.75 3.23
N ASP A 63 -1.95 -7.18 4.49
CA ASP A 63 -2.60 -8.42 4.98
C ASP A 63 -4.11 -8.25 5.29
N PRO A 64 -5.03 -8.84 4.50
CA PRO A 64 -6.47 -8.68 4.68
C PRO A 64 -7.01 -9.24 6.00
N GLY A 65 -6.21 -9.99 6.78
CA GLY A 65 -6.60 -10.68 8.00
C GLY A 65 -5.84 -10.29 9.27
N LEU A 66 -4.99 -9.24 9.24
CA LEU A 66 -4.36 -8.70 10.45
C LEU A 66 -5.40 -7.94 11.28
N GLU A 67 -6.28 -8.66 11.98
CA GLU A 67 -7.25 -8.09 12.92
C GLU A 67 -6.50 -7.47 14.12
N GLY A 68 -6.02 -6.24 13.98
CA GLY A 68 -5.71 -5.35 15.09
C GLY A 68 -4.70 -5.85 16.15
N GLU A 69 -3.82 -6.80 15.84
CA GLU A 69 -2.75 -7.18 16.79
C GLU A 69 -1.66 -6.09 16.82
N GLY A 70 -1.80 -5.13 17.75
CA GLY A 70 -0.68 -4.41 18.35
C GLY A 70 -0.26 -3.08 17.71
N ILE A 71 -1.09 -2.05 17.82
CA ILE A 71 -0.59 -0.66 17.93
C ILE A 71 -0.86 -0.11 19.34
N ASP A 72 -0.40 -0.82 20.36
CA ASP A 72 -0.18 -0.28 21.70
C ASP A 72 1.28 0.14 21.85
N GLY A 73 1.53 1.45 21.67
CA GLY A 73 2.79 2.11 21.96
C GLY A 73 2.55 3.51 22.49
#